data_AF-A0A5C6GKY0-F1
#
_entry.id   AF-A0A5C6GKY0-F1
#
_cell.length_a   1.000
_cell.length_b   1.000
_cell.length_c   1.000
_cell.angle_alpha   90.00
_cell.angle_beta   90.00
_cell.angle_gamma   90.00
#
_symmetry.space_group_name_H-M   'P 1'
#
loop_
_entity.id
_entity.type
_entity.pdbx_description
1 polymer ?
#
loop_
_entity_poly.entity_id
_entity_poly.type
_entity_poly.pdbx_seq_one_letter_code
_entity_poly.pdbx_strand_id
1 'polypeptide(L)'
;MVSLCVDRATICLHPQLMLIRQSLTNSFYRQVHDRSHNNQHGHSEKLTYPFFSVLFRRNYAMLAAVFTAGLAFEVGFNNGVNKWWDNHNRGRQWKDIRAKYVEDGAEDEE
;
A
#
# COMPACT_ATOMS: atom_id res chain seq x y z
N MET A 1 30.25 7.86 19.15
CA MET A 1 29.53 7.81 20.45
C MET A 1 29.89 9.04 21.26
N VAL A 2 29.13 10.12 21.14
CA VAL A 2 29.13 11.20 22.14
C VAL A 2 27.67 11.52 22.39
N SER A 3 27.04 10.62 23.13
CA SER A 3 25.73 10.82 23.74
C SER A 3 26.00 11.08 25.21
N LEU A 4 25.14 11.92 25.79
CA LEU A 4 25.04 12.31 27.21
C LEU A 4 25.96 13.45 27.65
N CYS A 5 25.37 14.65 27.69
CA CYS A 5 25.23 15.48 28.91
C CYS A 5 24.72 16.88 28.53
N VAL A 6 23.48 16.98 28.06
CA VAL A 6 22.71 18.24 28.20
C VAL A 6 21.50 17.90 29.05
N ASP A 7 21.78 17.48 30.26
CA ASP A 7 20.75 17.27 31.26
C ASP A 7 21.19 17.94 32.56
N ARG A 8 20.26 18.74 33.10
CA ARG A 8 20.11 18.98 34.54
C ARG A 8 20.90 20.08 35.26
N ALA A 9 21.25 21.20 34.62
CA ALA A 9 21.84 22.35 35.33
C ALA A 9 21.30 23.76 35.01
N THR A 10 20.23 23.91 34.21
CA THR A 10 19.73 25.24 33.81
C THR A 10 18.30 25.53 34.29
N ILE A 11 17.87 24.92 35.41
CA ILE A 11 16.48 25.03 35.88
C ILE A 11 16.26 26.18 36.89
N CYS A 12 17.31 26.89 37.33
CA CYS A 12 17.15 28.01 38.27
C CYS A 12 17.21 29.40 37.63
N LEU A 13 16.85 29.54 36.34
CA LEU A 13 16.76 30.86 35.70
C LEU A 13 15.33 31.39 35.78
N HIS A 14 15.10 32.20 36.82
CA HIS A 14 14.27 33.39 36.87
C HIS A 14 12.84 33.27 36.27
N PRO A 15 11.75 33.41 37.06
CA PRO A 15 10.37 33.24 36.56
C PRO A 15 10.02 34.14 35.37
N GLN A 16 10.65 35.31 35.27
CA GLN A 16 10.49 36.21 34.12
C GLN A 16 11.12 35.69 32.81
N LEU A 17 12.19 34.90 32.88
CA LEU A 17 12.86 34.36 31.68
C LEU A 17 12.12 33.17 31.07
N MET A 18 11.41 32.36 31.89
CA MET A 18 10.58 31.27 31.37
C MET A 18 9.38 31.79 30.57
N LEU A 19 8.71 32.85 31.03
CA LEU A 19 7.59 33.46 30.30
C LEU A 19 8.03 34.05 28.95
N ILE A 20 9.20 34.68 28.89
CA ILE A 20 9.75 35.21 27.64
C ILE A 20 10.10 34.05 26.69
N ARG A 21 10.70 32.96 27.18
CA ARG A 21 10.97 31.77 26.35
C ARG A 21 9.69 31.09 25.88
N GLN A 22 8.66 30.92 26.72
CA GLN A 22 7.37 30.35 26.32
C GLN A 22 6.59 31.25 25.35
N SER A 23 6.69 32.57 25.48
CA SER A 23 6.05 33.51 24.55
C SER A 23 6.71 33.44 23.16
N LEU A 24 8.04 33.39 23.11
CA LEU A 24 8.78 33.36 21.85
C LEU A 24 8.69 32.00 21.14
N THR A 25 8.68 30.89 21.90
CA THR A 25 8.43 29.58 21.30
C THR A 25 6.99 29.46 20.79
N ASN A 26 5.98 29.92 21.53
CA ASN A 26 4.58 29.92 21.05
C ASN A 26 4.41 30.73 19.77
N SER A 27 5.07 31.90 19.65
CA SER A 27 5.01 32.72 18.45
C SER A 27 5.64 32.02 17.24
N PHE A 28 6.80 31.38 17.42
CA PHE A 28 7.49 30.66 16.34
C PHE A 28 6.74 29.39 15.91
N TYR A 29 6.24 28.61 16.87
CA TYR A 29 5.42 27.42 16.57
C TYR A 29 4.10 27.80 15.88
N ARG A 30 3.44 28.90 16.28
CA ARG A 30 2.25 29.40 15.55
C ARG A 30 2.59 29.87 14.14
N GLN A 31 3.75 30.48 13.93
CA GLN A 31 4.14 31.01 12.63
C GLN A 31 4.50 29.93 11.60
N VAL A 32 5.05 28.78 12.03
CA VAL A 32 5.28 27.62 11.16
C VAL A 32 3.98 26.89 10.83
N HIS A 33 3.03 26.81 11.76
CA HIS A 33 1.75 26.14 11.53
C HIS A 33 0.85 26.91 10.54
N ASP A 34 0.89 28.25 10.55
CA ASP A 34 0.10 29.08 9.62
C ASP A 34 0.63 29.05 8.17
N ARG A 35 1.92 28.77 7.98
CA ARG A 35 2.52 28.65 6.63
C ARG A 35 2.07 27.38 5.89
N SER A 36 1.51 26.40 6.60
CA SER A 36 0.98 25.18 5.99
C SER A 36 -0.37 25.39 5.27
N HIS A 37 -1.15 26.39 5.68
CA HIS A 37 -2.49 26.63 5.14
C HIS A 37 -2.56 27.64 4.00
N ASN A 38 -1.50 28.43 3.77
CA ASN A 38 -1.50 29.52 2.78
C ASN A 38 -0.97 29.12 1.38
N ASN A 39 -0.86 27.81 1.12
CA ASN A 39 -0.41 27.27 -0.18
C ASN A 39 -1.48 26.35 -0.80
N GLN A 40 -2.73 26.80 -0.81
CA GLN A 40 -3.86 26.00 -1.29
C GLN A 40 -4.67 26.69 -2.40
N HIS A 41 -4.28 27.86 -2.92
CA HIS A 41 -5.04 28.54 -4.00
C HIS A 41 -4.17 28.78 -5.24
N GLY A 42 -3.48 27.74 -5.69
CA GLY A 42 -3.05 27.62 -7.08
C GLY A 42 -4.07 26.76 -7.81
N HIS A 43 -5.03 27.37 -8.50
CA HIS A 43 -5.94 26.73 -9.43
C HIS A 43 -5.14 26.25 -10.66
N SER A 44 -4.25 25.27 -10.49
CA SER A 44 -3.71 24.52 -11.61
C SER A 44 -4.67 23.36 -11.86
N GLU A 45 -5.38 23.39 -12.98
CA GLU A 45 -6.00 22.18 -13.56
C GLU A 45 -4.88 21.17 -13.83
N LYS A 46 -4.48 20.43 -12.79
CA LYS A 46 -3.77 19.18 -12.96
C LYS A 46 -4.84 18.21 -13.43
N LEU A 47 -4.74 17.69 -14.65
CA LEU A 47 -5.39 16.43 -15.06
C LEU A 47 -4.92 15.34 -14.09
N THR A 48 -5.51 15.32 -12.91
CA THR A 48 -5.24 14.36 -11.85
C THR A 48 -6.17 13.21 -12.13
N TYR A 49 -5.65 12.14 -12.70
CA TYR A 49 -6.41 10.90 -12.85
C TYR A 49 -6.90 10.49 -11.45
N PRO A 50 -8.21 10.47 -11.19
CA PRO A 50 -8.75 10.29 -9.83
C PRO A 50 -8.34 8.94 -9.23
N PHE A 51 -8.09 7.94 -10.07
CA PHE A 51 -7.59 6.63 -9.65
C PHE A 51 -6.15 6.67 -9.13
N PHE A 52 -5.27 7.45 -9.75
CA PHE A 52 -3.86 7.54 -9.34
C PHE A 52 -3.73 8.27 -8.00
N SER A 53 -4.48 9.35 -7.80
CA SER A 53 -4.43 10.15 -6.58
C SER A 53 -5.05 9.45 -5.36
N VAL A 54 -5.97 8.50 -5.55
CA VAL A 54 -6.58 7.73 -4.46
C VAL A 54 -5.71 6.53 -4.06
N LEU A 55 -5.15 5.79 -5.03
CA LEU A 55 -4.38 4.58 -4.75
C LEU A 55 -2.93 4.86 -4.38
N PHE A 56 -2.29 5.89 -4.97
CA PHE A 56 -0.84 6.10 -4.86
C PHE A 56 -0.41 7.30 -4.01
N ARG A 57 -1.34 8.12 -3.50
CA ARG A 57 -1.00 9.30 -2.69
C ARG A 57 -0.73 8.99 -1.21
N ARG A 58 -1.20 7.85 -0.71
CA ARG A 58 -0.99 7.43 0.69
C ARG A 58 -0.15 6.16 0.71
N ASN A 59 0.96 6.17 1.45
CA ASN A 59 1.92 5.05 1.51
C ASN A 59 1.25 3.71 1.87
N TYR A 60 0.34 3.70 2.85
CA TYR A 60 -0.37 2.47 3.22
C TYR A 60 -1.41 2.02 2.18
N ALA A 61 -2.02 2.96 1.45
CA ALA A 61 -3.04 2.65 0.45
C ALA A 61 -2.42 1.94 -0.77
N MET A 62 -1.20 2.32 -1.14
CA MET A 62 -0.43 1.67 -2.19
C MET A 62 -0.14 0.20 -1.84
N LEU A 63 0.31 -0.08 -0.61
CA LEU A 63 0.55 -1.45 -0.15
C LEU A 63 -0.74 -2.29 -0.18
N ALA A 64 -1.83 -1.75 0.37
CA ALA A 64 -3.14 -2.43 0.36
C ALA A 64 -3.63 -2.71 -1.07
N ALA A 65 -3.45 -1.76 -1.99
CA ALA A 65 -3.83 -1.92 -3.39
C ALA A 65 -3.02 -3.04 -4.08
N VAL A 66 -1.69 -3.09 -3.87
CA VAL A 66 -0.83 -4.12 -4.47
C VAL A 66 -1.19 -5.52 -3.94
N PHE A 67 -1.39 -5.68 -2.63
CA PHE A 67 -1.75 -6.98 -2.07
C PHE A 67 -3.14 -7.44 -2.52
N THR A 68 -4.12 -6.54 -2.52
CA THR A 68 -5.48 -6.87 -2.98
C THR A 68 -5.49 -7.23 -4.46
N ALA A 69 -4.77 -6.46 -5.29
CA ALA A 69 -4.63 -6.74 -6.71
C ALA A 69 -3.91 -8.06 -6.95
N GLY A 70 -2.87 -8.39 -6.18
CA GLY A 70 -2.16 -9.67 -6.27
C GLY A 70 -3.08 -10.86 -6.00
N LEU A 71 -3.86 -10.82 -4.92
CA LEU A 71 -4.80 -11.90 -4.58
C LEU A 71 -5.93 -12.03 -5.62
N ALA A 72 -6.50 -10.91 -6.06
CA ALA A 72 -7.53 -10.91 -7.09
C ALA A 72 -6.99 -11.42 -8.43
N PHE A 73 -5.76 -11.03 -8.78
CA PHE A 73 -5.09 -11.47 -9.99
C PHE A 73 -4.78 -12.95 -9.96
N GLU A 74 -4.30 -13.50 -8.84
CA GLU A 74 -4.04 -14.94 -8.70
C GLU A 74 -5.28 -15.77 -9.05
N VAL A 75 -6.43 -15.46 -8.44
CA VAL A 75 -7.68 -16.19 -8.66
C VAL A 75 -8.18 -16.02 -10.11
N GLY A 76 -8.17 -14.79 -10.63
CA GLY A 76 -8.67 -14.50 -11.98
C GLY A 76 -7.78 -15.09 -13.07
N PHE A 77 -6.46 -14.91 -12.93
CA PHE A 77 -5.46 -15.31 -13.92
C PHE A 77 -5.35 -16.83 -14.01
N ASN A 78 -5.26 -17.54 -12.87
CA ASN A 78 -5.21 -19.01 -12.87
C ASN A 78 -6.42 -19.61 -13.57
N ASN A 79 -7.62 -19.15 -13.22
CA ASN A 79 -8.86 -19.64 -13.85
C ASN A 79 -8.95 -19.27 -15.34
N GLY A 80 -8.54 -18.06 -15.71
CA GLY A 80 -8.58 -17.58 -17.09
C GLY A 80 -7.60 -18.35 -17.99
N VAL A 81 -6.34 -18.44 -17.57
CA VAL A 81 -5.28 -19.09 -18.35
C VAL A 81 -5.50 -20.61 -18.40
N ASN A 82 -5.91 -21.25 -17.31
CA ASN A 82 -6.23 -22.69 -17.34
C ASN A 82 -7.37 -22.98 -18.33
N LYS A 83 -8.47 -22.21 -18.30
CA LYS A 83 -9.57 -22.40 -19.27
C LYS A 83 -9.11 -22.20 -20.72
N TRP A 84 -8.30 -21.18 -20.96
CA TRP A 84 -7.76 -20.92 -22.29
C TRP A 84 -6.87 -22.07 -22.76
N TRP A 85 -5.95 -22.52 -21.90
CA TRP A 85 -5.06 -23.64 -22.16
C TRP A 85 -5.81 -24.94 -22.42
N ASP A 86 -6.81 -25.21 -21.60
CA ASP A 86 -7.68 -26.37 -21.69
C ASP A 86 -8.43 -26.42 -23.01
N ASN A 87 -8.95 -25.27 -23.44
CA ASN A 87 -9.66 -25.15 -24.71
C ASN A 87 -8.72 -25.26 -25.92
N HIS A 88 -7.49 -24.77 -25.79
CA HIS A 88 -6.50 -24.85 -26.87
C HIS A 88 -5.94 -26.26 -27.04
N ASN A 89 -5.82 -27.04 -25.95
CA ASN A 89 -5.25 -28.38 -25.97
C ASN A 89 -6.31 -29.49 -25.83
N ARG A 90 -7.55 -29.24 -26.25
CA ARG A 90 -8.64 -30.22 -26.17
C ARG A 90 -8.29 -31.53 -26.88
N GLY A 91 -8.63 -32.64 -26.26
CA GLY A 91 -8.43 -33.98 -26.82
C GLY A 91 -6.99 -34.51 -26.72
N ARG A 92 -6.05 -33.72 -26.16
CA ARG A 92 -4.67 -34.15 -25.88
C ARG A 92 -4.35 -34.23 -24.40
N GLN A 93 -5.24 -33.74 -23.55
CA GLN A 93 -5.03 -33.69 -22.12
C GLN A 93 -5.43 -35.00 -21.47
N TRP A 94 -4.66 -35.43 -20.46
CA TRP A 94 -4.97 -36.62 -19.69
C TRP A 94 -6.42 -36.64 -19.19
N LYS A 95 -6.95 -35.49 -18.74
CA LYS A 95 -8.35 -35.38 -18.29
C LYS A 95 -9.40 -35.71 -19.35
N ASP A 96 -9.10 -35.48 -20.64
CA ASP A 96 -10.01 -35.78 -21.75
C ASP A 96 -9.89 -37.24 -22.20
N ILE A 97 -8.73 -37.87 -21.98
CA ILE A 97 -8.41 -39.22 -22.47
C ILE A 97 -8.59 -40.29 -21.38
N ARG A 98 -8.51 -39.92 -20.08
CA ARG A 98 -8.45 -40.88 -18.97
C ARG A 98 -9.65 -41.84 -18.94
N ALA A 99 -10.83 -41.38 -19.37
CA ALA A 99 -12.04 -42.20 -19.35
C ALA A 99 -11.83 -43.53 -20.08
N LYS A 100 -11.14 -43.49 -21.22
CA LYS A 100 -10.85 -44.67 -22.05
C LYS A 100 -10.01 -45.72 -21.33
N TYR A 101 -9.05 -45.30 -20.51
CA TYR A 101 -8.13 -46.22 -19.82
C TYR A 101 -8.64 -46.70 -18.46
N VAL A 102 -9.64 -46.03 -17.89
CA VAL A 102 -10.23 -46.42 -16.59
C VAL A 102 -11.35 -47.44 -16.79
N GLU A 103 -12.09 -47.39 -17.90
CA GLU A 103 -13.05 -48.43 -18.29
C GLU A 103 -12.33 -49.70 -18.77
N ASP A 104 -11.32 -49.59 -19.63
CA ASP A 104 -10.54 -50.76 -20.10
C ASP A 104 -9.91 -51.57 -18.95
N GLY A 105 -9.54 -50.93 -17.84
CA GLY A 105 -9.00 -51.61 -16.66
C GLY A 105 -10.06 -52.27 -15.75
N ALA A 106 -11.35 -51.98 -15.96
CA ALA A 106 -12.47 -52.58 -15.23
C ALA A 106 -13.19 -53.68 -16.02
N GLU A 107 -13.08 -53.67 -17.35
CA GLU A 107 -13.65 -54.71 -18.22
C GLU A 107 -12.75 -55.96 -18.36
N ASP A 108 -11.48 -55.89 -17.95
CA ASP A 108 -10.52 -57.02 -17.96
C ASP A 108 -10.56 -57.92 -16.69
N GLU A 109 -11.47 -57.66 -15.73
CA GLU A 109 -11.63 -58.41 -14.45
C GLU A 109 -12.93 -59.27 -14.35
N GLU A 110 -13.67 -59.50 -15.45
CA GLU A 110 -14.82 -60.45 -15.51
C GLU A 110 -14.59 -61.56 -16.55
#